data_AF-C6PTM9-F1
#
_entry.id   AF-C6PTM9-F1
#
_cell.length_a   1.000
_cell.length_b   1.000
_cell.length_c   1.000
_cell.angle_alpha   90.00
_cell.angle_beta   90.00
_cell.angle_gamma   90.00
#
_symmetry.space_group_name_H-M   'P 1'
#
loop_
_entity.id
_entity.type
_entity.pdbx_description
1 polymer ?
#
loop_
_entity_poly.entity_id
_entity_poly.type
_entity_poly.pdbx_seq_one_letter_code
_entity_poly.pdbx_strand_id
1 'polypeptide(L)'
;MSKKESLYNIESIEKIESYFGIKFPNAYKEIMIKSEQMYPEIVDYKVNIPGYGLITFNFQRMIEEEFINFNKLFNDRILDKKRIIPFASTLNGDVLLFDYLGSTNEPVILYMEHEEALCIEDITPSQLKERSLEEWMEENFSFVSSSFEKFDNMVCHSREKLCKK
;
A
#
# COMPACT_ATOMS: atom_id res chain seq x y z
N MET A 1 20.23 19.77 26.04
CA MET A 1 20.21 18.83 24.89
C MET A 1 18.79 18.34 24.74
N SER A 2 18.06 18.86 23.75
CA SER A 2 16.65 18.52 23.54
C SER A 2 16.55 17.07 23.05
N LYS A 3 15.67 16.28 23.66
CA LYS A 3 15.26 14.97 23.13
C LYS A 3 14.72 15.22 21.73
N LYS A 4 15.45 14.78 20.70
CA LYS A 4 14.88 14.59 19.38
C LYS A 4 13.93 13.41 19.56
N GLU A 5 12.67 13.69 19.84
CA GLU A 5 11.64 12.66 19.95
C GLU A 5 11.67 11.87 18.65
N SER A 6 11.93 10.58 18.78
CA SER A 6 11.68 9.63 17.72
C SER A 6 10.19 9.72 17.40
N LEU A 7 9.83 10.38 16.30
CA LEU A 7 8.45 10.45 15.78
C LEU A 7 7.93 9.04 15.40
N TYR A 8 8.83 8.06 15.40
CA TYR A 8 8.54 6.64 15.40
C TYR A 8 8.42 6.11 16.82
N ASN A 9 7.24 5.63 17.18
CA ASN A 9 7.09 4.72 18.30
C ASN A 9 6.43 3.46 17.75
N ILE A 10 6.83 2.29 18.22
CA ILE A 10 6.10 1.03 17.97
C ILE A 10 4.60 1.23 18.25
N GLU A 11 4.30 2.10 19.21
CA GLU A 11 2.98 2.63 19.50
C GLU A 11 2.21 3.18 18.28
N SER A 12 2.85 3.89 17.34
CA SER A 12 2.18 4.38 16.12
C SER A 12 1.74 3.23 15.22
N ILE A 13 2.58 2.21 15.02
CA ILE A 13 2.19 1.01 14.28
C ILE A 13 1.03 0.32 14.99
N GLU A 14 1.14 0.12 16.30
CA GLU A 14 0.10 -0.56 17.08
C GLU A 14 -1.24 0.18 17.02
N LYS A 15 -1.23 1.51 17.01
CA LYS A 15 -2.44 2.33 16.83
C LYS A 15 -3.03 2.19 15.43
N ILE A 16 -2.21 2.22 14.38
CA ILE A 16 -2.66 2.00 13.00
C ILE A 16 -3.26 0.58 12.85
N GLU A 17 -2.54 -0.43 13.32
CA GLU A 17 -3.00 -1.83 13.35
C GLU A 17 -4.35 -1.96 14.08
N SER A 18 -4.49 -1.33 15.25
CA SER A 18 -5.72 -1.30 16.03
C SER A 18 -6.86 -0.59 15.30
N TYR A 19 -6.59 0.55 14.65
CA TYR A 19 -7.57 1.34 13.91
C TYR A 19 -8.19 0.53 12.76
N PHE A 20 -7.37 -0.18 11.99
CA PHE A 20 -7.83 -1.01 10.88
C PHE A 20 -8.26 -2.42 11.30
N GLY A 21 -7.83 -2.89 12.48
CA GLY A 21 -8.11 -4.25 12.95
C GLY A 21 -7.24 -5.32 12.27
N ILE A 22 -6.00 -4.98 11.93
CA ILE A 22 -5.06 -5.81 11.17
C ILE A 22 -3.71 -5.91 11.88
N LYS A 23 -2.83 -6.79 11.40
CA LYS A 23 -1.41 -6.80 11.73
C LYS A 23 -0.59 -6.69 10.46
N PHE A 24 0.30 -5.72 10.44
CA PHE A 24 1.20 -5.58 9.30
C PHE A 24 2.21 -6.72 9.27
N PRO A 25 2.62 -7.17 8.06
CA PRO A 25 3.70 -8.12 7.89
C PRO A 25 4.96 -7.66 8.64
N ASN A 26 5.66 -8.60 9.29
CA ASN A 26 6.88 -8.26 10.03
C ASN A 26 7.98 -7.71 9.11
N ALA A 27 8.12 -8.28 7.91
CA ALA A 27 9.06 -7.77 6.91
C ALA A 27 8.75 -6.32 6.51
N TYR A 28 7.47 -5.96 6.35
CA TYR A 28 7.08 -4.57 6.07
C TYR A 28 7.46 -3.63 7.22
N LYS A 29 7.13 -4.02 8.47
CA LYS A 29 7.49 -3.23 9.65
C LYS A 29 9.00 -3.02 9.73
N GLU A 30 9.82 -4.04 9.49
CA GLU A 30 11.28 -3.91 9.49
C GLU A 30 11.81 -2.93 8.44
N ILE A 31 11.22 -2.91 7.24
CA ILE A 31 11.57 -1.94 6.20
C ILE A 31 11.23 -0.52 6.65
N MET A 32 10.02 -0.33 7.20
CA MET A 32 9.57 0.99 7.67
C MET A 32 10.45 1.53 8.81
N ILE A 33 10.86 0.66 9.77
CA ILE A 33 11.81 1.03 10.84
C ILE A 33 13.12 1.54 10.24
N LYS A 34 13.65 0.84 9.24
CA LYS A 34 14.95 1.16 8.62
C LYS A 34 14.86 2.45 7.78
N SER A 35 13.81 2.62 7.00
CA SER A 35 13.65 3.81 6.15
C SER A 35 13.55 5.09 6.97
N GLU A 36 12.95 5.04 8.15
CA GLU A 36 12.85 6.23 9.00
C GLU A 36 14.18 6.68 9.62
N GLN A 37 15.13 5.75 9.80
CA GLN A 37 16.50 6.12 10.19
C GLN A 37 17.21 6.96 9.12
N MET A 38 16.70 6.93 7.87
CA MET A 38 17.22 7.69 6.74
C MET A 38 16.51 9.05 6.58
N TYR A 39 15.56 9.41 7.45
CA TYR A 39 14.86 10.70 7.37
C TYR A 39 15.83 11.89 7.48
N PRO A 40 15.71 12.93 6.61
CA PRO A 40 14.58 13.25 5.72
C PRO A 40 14.64 12.69 4.30
N GLU A 41 15.51 11.73 4.00
CA GLU A 41 15.58 11.17 2.64
C GLU A 41 14.32 10.37 2.31
N ILE A 42 13.72 10.68 1.16
CA ILE A 42 12.63 9.89 0.57
C ILE A 42 13.24 8.59 0.07
N VAL A 43 12.73 7.46 0.54
CA VAL A 43 13.13 6.14 0.04
C VAL A 43 12.19 5.73 -1.08
N ASP A 44 12.74 5.64 -2.28
CA ASP A 44 12.06 5.18 -3.48
C ASP A 44 12.23 3.67 -3.64
N TYR A 45 11.12 2.96 -3.73
CA TYR A 45 11.07 1.52 -3.94
C TYR A 45 10.69 1.23 -5.39
N LYS A 46 11.65 0.76 -6.17
CA LYS A 46 11.40 0.33 -7.55
C LYS A 46 10.87 -1.09 -7.55
N VAL A 47 9.67 -1.30 -8.07
CA VAL A 47 8.98 -2.59 -8.04
C VAL A 47 8.59 -2.97 -9.46
N ASN A 48 8.88 -4.21 -9.86
CA ASN A 48 8.43 -4.72 -11.15
C ASN A 48 6.98 -5.25 -11.03
N ILE A 49 6.00 -4.45 -11.44
CA ILE A 49 4.59 -4.81 -11.40
C ILE A 49 4.23 -5.66 -12.63
N PRO A 50 3.66 -6.86 -12.46
CA PRO A 50 3.25 -7.70 -13.58
C PRO A 50 2.30 -6.97 -14.53
N GLY A 51 2.63 -6.91 -15.82
CA GLY A 51 1.82 -6.21 -16.83
C GLY A 51 2.12 -4.72 -17.00
N TYR A 52 2.70 -4.06 -15.99
CA TYR A 52 2.97 -2.61 -15.99
C TYR A 52 4.47 -2.26 -15.99
N GLY A 53 5.33 -3.20 -15.61
CA GLY A 53 6.78 -3.02 -15.61
C GLY A 53 7.32 -2.37 -14.35
N LEU A 54 8.49 -1.73 -14.45
CA LEU A 54 9.20 -1.16 -13.30
C LEU A 54 8.62 0.21 -12.91
N ILE A 55 8.03 0.30 -11.72
CA ILE A 55 7.40 1.51 -11.18
C ILE A 55 8.09 1.90 -9.87
N THR A 56 8.24 3.21 -9.65
CA THR A 56 8.83 3.75 -8.42
C THR A 56 7.73 4.17 -7.45
N PHE A 57 7.68 3.53 -6.29
CA PHE A 57 6.72 3.83 -5.22
C PHE A 57 7.41 4.49 -4.03
N ASN A 58 6.68 5.40 -3.38
CA ASN A 58 6.98 5.84 -2.04
C ASN A 58 6.11 5.08 -1.05
N PHE A 59 6.73 4.42 -0.08
CA PHE A 59 5.99 3.73 0.98
C PHE A 59 5.49 4.76 1.99
N GLN A 60 4.21 4.65 2.33
CA GLN A 60 3.57 5.57 3.26
C GLN A 60 4.18 5.42 4.66
N ARG A 61 4.52 6.55 5.26
CA ARG A 61 5.13 6.62 6.59
C ARG A 61 4.18 6.11 7.66
N MET A 62 4.72 5.46 8.69
CA MET A 62 3.94 4.87 9.79
C MET A 62 3.65 5.88 10.91
N ILE A 63 3.26 7.10 10.51
CA ILE A 63 2.72 8.11 11.42
C ILE A 63 1.20 8.00 11.37
N GLU A 64 0.58 7.74 12.52
CA GLU A 64 -0.84 7.39 12.62
C GLU A 64 -1.76 8.30 11.80
N GLU A 65 -1.71 9.61 12.05
CA GLU A 65 -2.57 10.58 11.35
C GLU A 65 -2.25 10.65 9.84
N GLU A 66 -0.97 10.67 9.46
CA GLU A 66 -0.56 10.72 8.05
C GLU A 66 -1.01 9.45 7.30
N PHE A 67 -0.82 8.27 7.87
CA PHE A 67 -1.19 6.99 7.27
C PHE A 67 -2.71 6.85 7.13
N ILE A 68 -3.47 7.20 8.17
CA ILE A 68 -4.93 7.16 8.15
C ILE A 68 -5.47 8.17 7.12
N ASN A 69 -4.91 9.39 7.07
CA ASN A 69 -5.36 10.39 6.10
C ASN A 69 -4.99 10.03 4.67
N PHE A 70 -3.82 9.43 4.44
CA PHE A 70 -3.45 8.84 3.16
C PHE A 70 -4.48 7.81 2.68
N ASN A 71 -4.88 6.88 3.54
CA ASN A 71 -5.90 5.88 3.22
C ASN A 71 -7.25 6.51 2.86
N LYS A 72 -7.64 7.62 3.50
CA LYS A 72 -8.90 8.33 3.20
C LYS A 72 -8.93 8.93 1.80
N LEU A 73 -7.79 9.17 1.15
CA LEU A 73 -7.74 9.71 -0.22
C LEU A 73 -8.36 8.77 -1.25
N PHE A 74 -8.46 7.49 -0.94
CA PHE A 74 -8.97 6.44 -1.85
C PHE A 74 -10.38 5.98 -1.47
N ASN A 75 -11.08 6.73 -0.62
CA ASN A 75 -12.41 6.37 -0.10
C ASN A 75 -13.51 6.28 -1.17
N ASP A 76 -13.26 6.88 -2.33
CA ASP A 76 -14.11 6.89 -3.52
C ASP A 76 -13.82 5.72 -4.47
N ARG A 77 -12.75 4.94 -4.24
CA ARG A 77 -12.34 3.79 -5.07
C ARG A 77 -12.24 2.48 -4.28
N ILE A 78 -12.19 2.56 -2.94
CA ILE A 78 -12.05 1.41 -2.04
C ILE A 78 -13.26 1.36 -1.09
N LEU A 79 -14.10 0.34 -1.25
CA LEU A 79 -15.30 0.16 -0.41
C LEU A 79 -14.96 -0.40 0.97
N ASP A 80 -14.26 -1.54 1.03
CA ASP A 80 -13.87 -2.17 2.28
C ASP A 80 -12.52 -1.62 2.78
N LYS A 81 -12.61 -0.51 3.50
CA LYS A 81 -11.48 0.28 4.03
C LYS A 81 -10.78 -0.35 5.23
N LYS A 82 -11.30 -1.46 5.75
CA LYS A 82 -10.65 -2.23 6.82
C LYS A 82 -9.92 -3.44 6.26
N ARG A 83 -10.36 -3.94 5.11
CA ARG A 83 -9.75 -5.05 4.38
C ARG A 83 -8.66 -4.60 3.41
N ILE A 84 -8.92 -3.54 2.63
CA ILE A 84 -8.03 -3.07 1.56
C ILE A 84 -7.32 -1.79 2.03
N ILE A 85 -6.02 -1.89 2.30
CA ILE A 85 -5.24 -0.83 2.95
C ILE A 85 -4.11 -0.36 2.02
N PRO A 86 -4.24 0.80 1.37
CA PRO A 86 -3.13 1.51 0.74
C PRO A 86 -1.91 1.63 1.65
N PHE A 87 -0.73 1.29 1.13
CA PHE A 87 0.54 1.39 1.86
C PHE A 87 1.68 2.05 1.09
N ALA A 88 1.53 2.25 -0.22
CA ALA A 88 2.52 2.97 -1.02
C ALA A 88 1.86 3.59 -2.25
N SER A 89 2.37 4.74 -2.70
CA SER A 89 1.87 5.39 -3.92
C SER A 89 2.99 5.91 -4.80
N THR A 90 2.68 6.11 -6.08
CA THR A 90 3.53 6.86 -7.00
C THR A 90 3.15 8.35 -6.95
N LEU A 91 3.95 9.20 -7.60
CA LEU A 91 3.60 10.61 -7.80
C LEU A 91 2.38 10.80 -8.72
N ASN A 92 2.08 9.81 -9.57
CA ASN A 92 0.99 9.88 -10.55
C ASN A 92 -0.31 9.27 -10.02
N GLY A 93 -0.35 8.81 -8.76
CA GLY A 93 -1.56 8.34 -8.09
C GLY A 93 -1.72 6.82 -8.01
N ASP A 94 -0.94 6.04 -8.76
CA ASP A 94 -0.96 4.58 -8.64
C ASP A 94 -0.63 4.16 -7.21
N VAL A 95 -1.24 3.07 -6.75
CA VAL A 95 -1.15 2.66 -5.35
C VAL A 95 -0.98 1.15 -5.19
N LEU A 96 -0.13 0.76 -4.25
CA LEU A 96 -0.03 -0.61 -3.75
C LEU A 96 -0.88 -0.76 -2.48
N LEU A 97 -1.62 -1.86 -2.42
CA LEU A 97 -2.58 -2.12 -1.36
C LEU A 97 -2.31 -3.47 -0.72
N PHE A 98 -2.53 -3.55 0.58
CA PHE A 98 -2.71 -4.81 1.28
C PHE A 98 -4.16 -5.23 1.18
N ASP A 99 -4.42 -6.50 0.89
CA ASP A 99 -5.75 -7.11 1.02
C ASP A 99 -5.73 -8.21 2.07
N TYR A 100 -6.51 -7.99 3.13
CA TYR A 100 -6.61 -8.85 4.30
C TYR A 100 -7.80 -9.83 4.25
N LEU A 101 -8.45 -10.04 3.09
CA LEU A 101 -9.62 -10.93 2.96
C LEU A 101 -9.40 -12.33 3.56
N GLY A 102 -8.24 -12.94 3.30
CA GLY A 102 -7.93 -14.31 3.74
C GLY A 102 -7.25 -14.41 5.10
N SER A 103 -6.72 -13.30 5.64
CA SER A 103 -5.94 -13.28 6.88
C SER A 103 -5.75 -11.84 7.34
N THR A 104 -5.89 -11.59 8.65
CA THR A 104 -5.60 -10.27 9.24
C THR A 104 -4.11 -10.00 9.44
N ASN A 105 -3.24 -10.98 9.20
CA ASN A 105 -1.80 -10.90 9.48
C ASN A 105 -0.93 -11.17 8.24
N GLU A 106 -1.49 -11.81 7.22
CA GLU A 106 -0.79 -12.23 6.00
C GLU A 106 -1.57 -11.74 4.78
N PRO A 107 -1.55 -10.42 4.50
CA PRO A 107 -2.26 -9.85 3.38
C PRO A 107 -1.61 -10.25 2.05
N VAL A 108 -2.43 -10.34 1.00
CA VAL A 108 -1.93 -10.31 -0.37
C VAL A 108 -1.64 -8.86 -0.78
N ILE A 109 -0.83 -8.70 -1.83
CA ILE A 109 -0.48 -7.39 -2.38
C ILE A 109 -1.24 -7.19 -3.68
N LEU A 110 -1.95 -6.08 -3.75
CA LEU A 110 -2.68 -5.61 -4.92
C LEU A 110 -2.04 -4.32 -5.44
N TYR A 111 -2.39 -4.00 -6.69
CA TYR A 111 -2.04 -2.76 -7.36
C TYR A 111 -3.31 -2.16 -7.97
N MET A 112 -3.49 -0.86 -7.79
CA MET A 112 -4.53 -0.07 -8.45
C MET A 112 -3.84 1.01 -9.27
N GLU A 113 -4.06 0.96 -10.58
CA GLU A 113 -3.57 1.95 -11.53
C GLU A 113 -4.52 3.16 -11.52
N HIS A 114 -3.96 4.37 -11.48
CA HIS A 114 -4.77 5.56 -11.18
C HIS A 114 -5.72 5.96 -12.31
N GLU A 115 -5.26 5.85 -13.56
CA GLU A 115 -5.97 6.39 -14.72
C GLU A 115 -7.18 5.54 -15.10
N GLU A 116 -7.12 4.23 -14.88
CA GLU A 116 -8.19 3.27 -15.18
C GLU A 116 -9.10 2.96 -13.99
N ALA A 117 -8.70 3.35 -12.76
CA ALA A 117 -9.50 3.06 -11.57
C ALA A 117 -10.81 3.85 -11.53
N LEU A 118 -11.93 3.13 -11.56
CA LEU A 118 -13.27 3.68 -11.42
C LEU A 118 -13.48 4.25 -10.02
N CYS A 119 -14.10 5.42 -9.94
CA CYS A 119 -14.66 5.96 -8.72
C CYS A 119 -16.11 5.48 -8.53
N ILE A 120 -16.61 5.52 -7.31
CA ILE A 120 -18.02 5.25 -6.99
C ILE A 120 -18.95 6.13 -7.85
N GLU A 121 -18.55 7.38 -8.09
CA GLU A 121 -19.30 8.35 -8.88
C GLU A 121 -19.37 8.00 -10.38
N ASP A 122 -18.42 7.21 -10.89
CA ASP A 122 -18.40 6.77 -12.29
C ASP A 122 -19.44 5.68 -12.57
N ILE A 123 -19.97 5.04 -11.51
CA ILE A 123 -20.89 3.90 -11.63
C ILE A 123 -22.33 4.39 -11.64
N THR A 124 -23.00 4.14 -12.77
CA THR A 124 -24.38 4.57 -12.98
C THR A 124 -25.41 3.63 -12.33
N PRO A 125 -26.62 4.13 -12.01
CA PRO A 125 -27.71 3.27 -11.53
C PRO A 125 -28.12 2.14 -12.48
N SER A 126 -27.83 2.27 -13.78
CA SER A 126 -28.06 1.21 -14.76
C SER A 126 -27.03 0.08 -14.62
N GLN A 127 -25.75 0.41 -14.45
CA GLN A 127 -24.68 -0.57 -14.21
C GLN A 127 -24.88 -1.33 -12.88
N LEU A 128 -25.42 -0.67 -11.85
CA LEU A 128 -25.75 -1.31 -10.57
C LEU A 128 -26.89 -2.35 -10.66
N LYS A 129 -27.61 -2.42 -11.78
CA LYS A 129 -28.60 -3.49 -12.03
C LYS A 129 -27.95 -4.76 -12.58
N GLU A 130 -26.78 -4.64 -13.18
CA GLU A 130 -26.07 -5.75 -13.81
C GLU A 130 -25.23 -6.52 -12.79
N ARG A 131 -24.56 -5.80 -11.88
CA ARG A 131 -23.79 -6.34 -10.77
C ARG A 131 -23.65 -5.31 -9.65
N SER A 132 -23.20 -5.74 -8.48
CA SER A 132 -23.07 -4.90 -7.30
C SER A 132 -21.96 -3.85 -7.44
N LEU A 133 -22.04 -2.79 -6.64
CA LEU A 133 -21.00 -1.76 -6.55
C LEU A 133 -19.64 -2.37 -6.15
N GLU A 134 -19.66 -3.37 -5.27
CA GLU A 134 -18.45 -4.07 -4.82
C GLU A 134 -17.77 -4.82 -5.96
N GLU A 135 -18.53 -5.57 -6.77
CA GLU A 135 -17.98 -6.27 -7.93
C GLU A 135 -17.37 -5.30 -8.95
N TRP A 136 -17.96 -4.11 -9.15
CA TRP A 136 -17.36 -3.09 -10.01
C TRP A 136 -16.07 -2.51 -9.43
N MET A 137 -16.03 -2.27 -8.12
CA MET A 137 -14.85 -1.67 -7.47
C MET A 137 -13.70 -2.66 -7.28
N GLU A 138 -13.99 -3.95 -7.12
CA GLU A 138 -12.94 -4.98 -7.03
C GLU A 138 -12.16 -5.14 -8.35
N GLU A 139 -12.73 -4.75 -9.50
CA GLU A 139 -12.03 -4.76 -10.79
C GLU A 139 -10.92 -3.71 -10.90
N ASN A 140 -10.92 -2.69 -10.03
CA ASN A 140 -9.82 -1.72 -9.96
C ASN A 140 -8.49 -2.36 -9.52
N PHE A 141 -8.53 -3.57 -8.93
CA PHE A 141 -7.37 -4.17 -8.30
C PHE A 141 -6.77 -5.30 -9.13
N SER A 142 -5.48 -5.15 -9.45
CA SER A 142 -4.66 -6.19 -10.02
C SER A 142 -3.86 -6.91 -8.95
N PHE A 143 -3.88 -8.24 -8.96
CA PHE A 143 -3.05 -9.05 -8.07
C PHE A 143 -1.55 -8.90 -8.40
N VAL A 144 -0.73 -8.65 -7.39
CA VAL A 144 0.73 -8.53 -7.51
C VAL A 144 1.45 -9.70 -6.87
N SER A 145 1.13 -10.00 -5.60
CA SER A 145 1.84 -11.01 -4.83
C SER A 145 0.97 -11.61 -3.73
N SER A 146 1.25 -12.86 -3.34
CA SER A 146 0.50 -13.57 -2.29
C SER A 146 0.95 -13.26 -0.87
N SER A 147 2.02 -12.47 -0.69
CA SER A 147 2.55 -12.08 0.62
C SER A 147 3.53 -10.93 0.44
N PHE A 148 3.77 -10.16 1.50
CA PHE A 148 4.75 -9.08 1.47
C PHE A 148 6.19 -9.60 1.29
N GLU A 149 6.54 -10.73 1.89
CA GLU A 149 7.87 -11.35 1.77
C GLU A 149 8.18 -11.73 0.31
N LYS A 150 7.20 -12.27 -0.42
CA LYS A 150 7.36 -12.55 -1.85
C LYS A 150 7.44 -11.25 -2.66
N PHE A 151 6.65 -10.25 -2.28
CA PHE A 151 6.66 -8.94 -2.93
C PHE A 151 8.01 -8.23 -2.75
N ASP A 152 8.64 -8.34 -1.58
CA ASP A 152 9.95 -7.73 -1.30
C ASP A 152 11.04 -8.26 -2.26
N ASN A 153 10.94 -9.50 -2.71
CA ASN A 153 11.83 -10.06 -3.75
C ASN A 153 11.62 -9.42 -5.14
N MET A 154 10.49 -8.73 -5.37
CA MET A 154 10.19 -7.98 -6.59
C MET A 154 10.71 -6.53 -6.51
N VAL A 155 11.15 -6.09 -5.33
CA VAL A 155 11.74 -4.77 -5.11
C VAL A 155 13.19 -4.78 -5.58
N CYS A 156 13.52 -3.90 -6.52
CA CYS A 156 14.88 -3.68 -6.99
C CYS A 156 15.69 -2.94 -5.91
N HIS A 157 16.31 -3.71 -5.03
CA HIS A 157 17.28 -3.19 -4.08
C HIS A 157 18.51 -2.71 -4.85
N SER A 158 18.81 -1.42 -4.81
CA SER A 158 20.04 -0.81 -5.33
C SER A 158 21.27 -1.18 -4.48
N ARG A 159 21.41 -2.46 -4.12
CA ARG A 159 22.65 -3.05 -3.60
C ARG A 159 23.33 -3.78 -4.73
N GLU A 160 24.38 -3.16 -5.27
CA GLU A 160 25.54 -3.77 -5.93
C GLU A 160 25.48 -5.29 -6.18
N LYS A 161 24.65 -5.74 -7.11
CA LYS A 161 24.91 -6.96 -7.89
C LYS A 161 24.41 -6.72 -9.30
N LEU A 162 25.35 -6.26 -10.13
CA LEU A 162 25.61 -6.83 -11.45
C LEU A 162 24.36 -7.43 -12.11
N CYS A 163 23.56 -6.57 -12.76
CA CYS A 163 22.93 -6.98 -14.02
C CYS A 163 24.08 -7.30 -15.00
N LYS A 164 24.62 -8.52 -14.90
CA LYS A 164 25.39 -9.09 -16.00
C LYS A 164 24.37 -9.39 -17.09
N LYS A 165 24.62 -8.71 -18.22
CA LYS A 165 24.09 -8.87 -19.57
C LYS A 165 23.41 -10.21 -19.86
#